data_AF-A0A0X7A7Y2-F1
#
_entry.id   AF-A0A0X7A7Y2-F1
#
_cell.length_a   1.000
_cell.length_b   1.000
_cell.length_c   1.000
_cell.angle_alpha   90.00
_cell.angle_beta   90.00
_cell.angle_gamma   90.00
#
_symmetry.space_group_name_H-M   'P 1'
#
loop_
_entity.id
_entity.type
_entity.pdbx_description
1 polymer ?
#
loop_
_entity_poly.entity_id
_entity_poly.type
_entity_poly.pdbx_seq_one_letter_code
_entity_poly.pdbx_strand_id
1 'polypeptide(L)' 'MSSIQKAATATAEIDGHVSTALEALRGFDGRIANGYGVYSDPSNLRRDLVEARKAIESALSVMQATTWPTAAEYDREEHA' A
#
# COMPACT_ATOMS: atom_id res chain seq x y z
N MET A 1 4.81 -23.69 -5.20
CA MET A 1 4.18 -22.51 -5.83
C MET A 1 5.05 -22.03 -6.97
N SER A 2 4.45 -21.76 -8.14
CA SER A 2 5.13 -21.11 -9.27
C SER A 2 5.57 -19.69 -8.91
N SER A 3 6.48 -19.10 -9.71
CA SER A 3 6.86 -17.69 -9.54
C SER A 3 5.65 -16.77 -9.67
N ILE A 4 4.71 -17.10 -10.56
CA ILE A 4 3.43 -16.40 -10.73
C ILE A 4 2.59 -16.45 -9.46
N GLN A 5 2.41 -17.63 -8.85
CA GLN A 5 1.66 -17.77 -7.59
C GLN A 5 2.29 -16.97 -6.44
N LYS A 6 3.63 -16.93 -6.36
CA LYS A 6 4.35 -16.13 -5.36
C LYS A 6 4.12 -14.63 -5.58
N ALA A 7 4.23 -14.17 -6.82
CA ALA A 7 3.97 -12.76 -7.17
C ALA A 7 2.51 -12.35 -6.95
N ALA A 8 1.55 -13.25 -7.21
CA ALA A 8 0.14 -13.01 -6.92
C ALA A 8 -0.12 -12.87 -5.41
N THR A 9 0.51 -13.72 -4.59
CA THR A 9 0.45 -13.61 -3.12
C THR A 9 1.03 -12.27 -2.65
N ALA A 10 2.21 -11.88 -3.16
CA ALA A 10 2.83 -10.61 -2.82
C ALA A 10 1.98 -9.40 -3.26
N THR A 11 1.30 -9.50 -4.40
CA THR A 11 0.37 -8.46 -4.88
C THR A 11 -0.76 -8.24 -3.88
N ALA A 12 -1.40 -9.32 -3.41
CA ALA A 12 -2.47 -9.21 -2.41
C ALA A 12 -1.98 -8.62 -1.07
N GLU A 13 -0.75 -8.95 -0.65
CA GLU A 13 -0.12 -8.38 0.54
C GLU A 13 0.14 -6.87 0.38
N ILE A 14 0.69 -6.46 -0.77
CA ILE A 14 0.89 -5.05 -1.12
C ILE A 14 -0.44 -4.29 -1.09
N ASP A 15 -1.50 -4.84 -1.70
CA ASP A 15 -2.83 -4.22 -1.72
C ASP A 15 -3.40 -4.05 -0.31
N GLY A 16 -3.14 -5.01 0.60
CA GLY A 16 -3.53 -4.92 2.01
C GLY A 16 -2.82 -3.78 2.75
N HIS A 17 -1.51 -3.62 2.52
CA HIS A 17 -0.74 -2.51 3.07
C HIS A 17 -1.18 -1.15 2.51
N VAL A 18 -1.40 -1.07 1.20
CA VAL A 18 -1.89 0.15 0.54
C VAL A 18 -3.28 0.52 1.08
N SER A 19 -4.18 -0.45 1.22
CA SER A 19 -5.50 -0.23 1.81
C SER A 19 -5.39 0.32 3.23
N THR A 20 -4.48 -0.20 4.05
CA THR A 20 -4.22 0.32 5.41
C THR A 20 -3.75 1.78 5.39
N ALA A 21 -2.87 2.13 4.44
CA ALA A 21 -2.42 3.51 4.28
C ALA A 21 -3.58 4.44 3.87
N LEU A 22 -4.43 4.01 2.94
CA LEU A 22 -5.62 4.77 2.52
C LEU A 22 -6.59 4.99 3.68
N GLU A 23 -6.87 3.94 4.47
CA GLU A 23 -7.72 4.05 5.66
C GLU A 23 -7.17 5.06 6.67
N ALA A 24 -5.85 5.04 6.93
CA ALA A 24 -5.22 6.02 7.81
C ALA A 24 -5.37 7.45 7.26
N LEU A 25 -5.31 7.62 5.93
CA LEU A 25 -5.42 8.93 5.29
C LEU A 25 -6.87 9.39 5.07
N ARG A 26 -7.90 8.61 5.39
CA ARG A 26 -9.31 9.01 5.22
C ARG A 26 -9.67 10.31 5.93
N GLY A 27 -8.99 10.64 7.04
CA GLY A 27 -9.17 11.92 7.74
C GLY A 27 -8.84 13.15 6.88
N PHE A 28 -8.14 12.97 5.76
CA PHE A 28 -7.76 14.02 4.82
C PHE A 28 -8.75 14.23 3.66
N ASP A 29 -9.77 13.38 3.50
CA ASP A 29 -10.79 13.47 2.44
C ASP A 29 -11.85 14.58 2.66
N GLY A 30 -11.49 15.66 3.37
CA GLY A 30 -12.43 16.74 3.67
C GLY A 30 -11.79 18.00 4.25
N ARG A 31 -12.63 18.96 4.64
CA ARG A 31 -12.17 20.23 5.23
C ARG A 31 -11.81 20.03 6.70
N ILE A 32 -10.58 19.59 6.96
CA ILE A 32 -10.01 19.33 8.29
C ILE A 32 -9.53 20.60 9.02
N ALA A 33 -9.52 21.73 8.32
CA ALA A 33 -9.12 23.01 8.86
C ALA A 33 -10.28 23.73 9.55
N ASN A 34 -10.00 24.36 10.68
CA ASN A 34 -10.90 25.26 11.39
C ASN A 34 -11.19 26.54 10.58
N GLY A 35 -11.99 27.46 11.14
CA GLY A 35 -12.36 28.72 10.48
C GLY A 35 -11.20 29.65 10.11
N TYR A 36 -9.98 29.37 10.58
CA TYR A 36 -8.75 30.10 10.27
C TYR A 36 -7.84 29.37 9.27
N GLY A 37 -8.26 28.24 8.71
CA GLY A 37 -7.43 27.49 7.78
C GLY A 37 -6.34 26.64 8.46
N VAL A 38 -6.40 26.45 9.78
CA VAL A 38 -5.46 25.63 10.55
C VAL A 38 -6.13 24.29 10.88
N TYR A 39 -5.40 23.17 10.79
CA TYR A 39 -5.94 21.87 11.19
C TYR A 39 -6.56 21.91 12.59
N SER A 40 -7.78 21.44 12.71
CA SER A 40 -8.52 21.40 13.98
C SER A 40 -7.90 20.42 14.97
N ASP A 41 -7.25 19.36 14.47
CA ASP A 41 -6.54 18.38 15.28
C ASP A 41 -5.24 17.91 14.59
N PRO A 42 -4.17 18.71 14.65
CA PRO A 42 -2.90 18.38 14.00
C PRO A 42 -2.19 17.18 14.62
N SER A 43 -2.49 16.85 15.89
CA SER A 43 -1.85 15.73 16.59
C SER A 43 -2.35 14.39 16.06
N ASN A 44 -3.68 14.24 15.90
CA ASN A 44 -4.24 13.04 15.28
C ASN A 44 -3.84 12.94 13.80
N LEU A 45 -3.88 14.02 13.03
CA LEU A 45 -3.42 14.00 11.64
C LEU A 45 -1.95 13.61 11.50
N ARG A 46 -1.08 14.06 12.41
CA ARG A 46 0.32 13.63 12.43
C ARG A 46 0.45 12.13 12.71
N ARG A 47 -0.34 11.58 13.64
CA ARG A 47 -0.36 10.14 13.91
C ARG A 47 -0.79 9.37 12.66
N ASP A 48 -1.86 9.82 12.03
CA ASP A 48 -2.44 9.16 10.86
C ASP A 48 -1.45 9.17 9.67
N LEU A 49 -0.73 10.28 9.46
CA LEU A 49 0.37 10.35 8.48
C LEU A 49 1.52 9.38 8.80
N VAL A 50 1.85 9.20 10.09
CA VAL A 50 2.90 8.26 10.50
C VAL A 50 2.46 6.82 10.25
N GLU A 51 1.22 6.47 10.53
CA GLU A 51 0.69 5.13 10.25
C GLU A 51 0.62 4.86 8.75
N ALA A 52 0.14 5.82 7.96
CA ALA A 52 0.15 5.72 6.51
C ALA A 52 1.57 5.51 5.96
N ARG A 53 2.56 6.26 6.47
CA ARG A 53 3.97 6.10 6.08
C ARG A 53 4.48 4.69 6.35
N LYS A 54 4.25 4.14 7.53
CA LYS A 54 4.67 2.76 7.87
C LYS A 54 4.06 1.74 6.92
N ALA A 55 2.77 1.84 6.64
CA ALA A 55 2.08 0.93 5.73
C ALA A 55 2.64 1.01 4.30
N ILE A 56 2.94 2.23 3.82
CA ILE A 56 3.60 2.45 2.52
C ILE A 56 5.01 1.84 2.52
N GLU A 57 5.80 2.04 3.58
CA GLU A 57 7.13 1.45 3.73
C GLU A 57 7.07 -0.10 3.68
N SER A 58 6.07 -0.71 4.34
CA SER A 58 5.83 -2.16 4.25
C SER A 58 5.48 -2.61 2.84
N ALA A 59 4.54 -1.91 2.15
CA ALA A 59 4.18 -2.22 0.77
C ALA A 59 5.39 -2.16 -0.17
N LEU A 60 6.21 -1.11 -0.04
CA LEU A 60 7.44 -0.93 -0.83
C LEU A 60 8.46 -2.04 -0.54
N SER A 61 8.59 -2.45 0.72
CA SER A 61 9.49 -3.54 1.11
C SER A 61 9.08 -4.87 0.46
N VAL A 62 7.78 -5.20 0.47
CA VAL A 62 7.25 -6.41 -0.20
C VAL A 62 7.48 -6.31 -1.72
N MET A 63 7.17 -5.16 -2.32
CA MET A 63 7.37 -4.93 -3.76
C MET A 63 8.84 -5.09 -4.19
N GLN A 64 9.78 -4.62 -3.36
CA GLN A 64 11.22 -4.76 -3.61
C GLN A 64 11.71 -6.20 -3.43
N ALA A 65 11.19 -6.92 -2.43
CA ALA A 65 11.56 -8.31 -2.18
C ALA A 65 10.94 -9.30 -3.18
N THR A 66 9.88 -8.88 -3.88
CA THR A 66 9.14 -9.73 -4.81
C THR A 66 9.96 -9.97 -6.09
N THR A 67 10.18 -11.24 -6.40
CA THR A 67 10.66 -11.65 -7.72
C THR A 67 9.47 -11.66 -8.68
N TRP A 68 9.37 -10.63 -9.50
CA TRP A 68 8.28 -10.50 -10.48
C TRP A 68 8.47 -11.48 -11.65
N PRO A 69 7.41 -12.15 -12.12
CA PRO A 69 7.53 -13.12 -13.19
C PRO A 69 7.86 -12.43 -14.52
N THR A 70 8.63 -13.11 -15.33
CA THR A 70 8.99 -12.71 -16.69
C THR A 70 7.94 -13.17 -17.70
N ALA A 71 7.90 -12.57 -18.89
CA ALA A 71 7.01 -12.99 -19.98
C ALA A 71 7.13 -14.51 -20.26
N ALA A 72 8.35 -15.04 -20.32
CA ALA A 72 8.59 -16.46 -20.55
C ALA A 72 8.12 -17.40 -19.41
N GLU A 73 7.90 -16.88 -18.20
CA GLU A 73 7.26 -17.65 -17.13
C GLU A 73 5.75 -17.70 -17.32
N TYR A 74 5.13 -16.60 -17.75
CA TYR A 74 3.72 -16.57 -18.13
C TYR A 74 3.43 -17.51 -19.30
N ASP A 75 4.19 -17.42 -20.40
CA ASP A 75 4.00 -18.26 -21.59
C ASP A 75 4.13 -19.76 -21.26
N ARG A 76 5.04 -20.14 -20.36
CA ARG A 76 5.21 -21.52 -19.92
C ARG A 76 4.03 -22.02 -19.10
N GLU A 77 3.42 -21.19 -18.27
CA GLU A 77 2.29 -21.59 -17.42
C GLU A 77 0.97 -21.64 -18.21
N GLU A 78 0.82 -20.83 -19.27
CA GLU A 78 -0.33 -20.87 -20.18
C GLU A 78 -0.32 -22.09 -21.12
N HIS A 79 0.87 -22.62 -21.43
CA HIS A 79 1.05 -23.77 -22.32
C HIS A 79 1.43 -25.09 -21.60
N ALA A 80 1.42 -25.13 -20.26
CA ALA A 80 1.68 -26.32 -19.44
C ALA A 80 0.38 -27.09 -19.12
#